data_AF-A0A960B1Z1-F1
#
_entry.id   AF-A0A960B1Z1-F1
#
_cell.length_a   1.000
_cell.length_b   1.000
_cell.length_c   1.000
_cell.angle_alpha   90.00
_cell.angle_beta   90.00
_cell.angle_gamma   90.00
#
_symmetry.space_group_name_H-M   'P 1'
#
loop_
_entity.id
_entity.type
_entity.pdbx_description
1 polymer ?
#
loop_
_entity_poly.entity_id
_entity_poly.type
_entity_poly.pdbx_seq_one_letter_code
_entity_poly.pdbx_strand_id
1 'polypeptide(L)'
;MGTNDLAKELFAEHVPGRQPLLTGLGLALLAARATGKGIIDGVFNDVRNTEGFLAECQQGREMGFDGKTLIHPGQVDGANEAFAPSAQAVEDARGLIAAWEEAAGAGVVTYNGRMVENLHVDSARRTLAIHDAIAALG
;
A
#
# COMPACT_ATOMS: atom_id res chain seq x y z
N MET A 1 0.96 -3.45 -12.79
CA MET A 1 2.12 -4.26 -13.23
C MET A 1 1.62 -5.39 -14.13
N GLY A 2 2.29 -5.70 -15.24
CA GLY A 2 1.94 -6.84 -16.11
C GLY A 2 2.57 -8.14 -15.64
N THR A 3 2.12 -8.70 -14.51
CA THR A 3 2.79 -9.85 -13.85
C THR A 3 2.76 -11.14 -14.67
N ASN A 4 1.72 -11.37 -15.47
CA ASN A 4 1.64 -12.53 -16.36
C ASN A 4 2.65 -12.44 -17.51
N ASP A 5 2.76 -11.26 -18.13
CA ASP A 5 3.74 -11.02 -19.19
C ASP A 5 5.17 -11.08 -18.66
N LEU A 6 5.41 -10.49 -17.47
CA LEU A 6 6.71 -10.57 -16.81
C LEU A 6 7.10 -12.03 -16.50
N ALA A 7 6.18 -12.84 -15.97
CA ALA A 7 6.43 -14.26 -15.73
C ALA A 7 6.78 -14.99 -17.03
N LYS A 8 6.04 -14.73 -18.11
CA LYS A 8 6.30 -15.28 -19.44
C LYS A 8 7.68 -14.88 -19.97
N GLU A 9 8.05 -13.60 -19.91
CA GLU A 9 9.34 -13.09 -20.40
C GLU A 9 10.53 -13.62 -19.62
N LEU A 10 10.35 -13.87 -18.32
CA LEU A 10 11.36 -14.47 -17.45
C LEU A 10 11.41 -16.00 -17.53
N PHE A 11 10.48 -16.63 -18.26
CA PHE A 11 10.27 -18.09 -18.24
C PHE A 11 10.05 -18.63 -16.81
N ALA A 12 9.37 -17.85 -15.97
CA ALA A 12 9.11 -18.14 -14.57
C ALA A 12 7.73 -18.77 -14.36
N GLU A 13 7.58 -19.50 -13.25
CA GLU A 13 6.30 -20.07 -12.83
C GLU A 13 5.54 -19.14 -11.88
N HIS A 14 4.21 -19.27 -11.90
CA HIS A 14 3.36 -18.68 -10.88
C HIS A 14 3.38 -19.59 -9.64
N VAL A 15 4.06 -19.13 -8.59
CA VAL A 15 4.16 -19.83 -7.30
C VAL A 15 3.57 -18.98 -6.17
N PRO A 16 3.04 -19.60 -5.09
CA PRO A 16 2.64 -18.88 -3.89
C PRO A 16 3.76 -17.95 -3.39
N GLY A 17 3.41 -16.73 -2.98
CA GLY A 17 4.37 -15.72 -2.51
C GLY A 17 5.13 -14.97 -3.60
N ARG A 18 4.96 -15.35 -4.88
CA ARG A 18 5.46 -14.62 -6.07
C ARG A 18 6.98 -14.42 -6.13
N GLN A 19 7.75 -15.28 -5.47
CA GLN A 19 9.20 -15.14 -5.33
C GLN A 19 9.93 -14.81 -6.66
N PRO A 20 9.62 -15.46 -7.80
CA PRO A 20 10.29 -15.17 -9.07
C PRO A 20 10.08 -13.74 -9.59
N LEU A 21 9.01 -13.05 -9.16
CA LEU A 21 8.63 -11.72 -9.65
C LEU A 21 9.07 -10.59 -8.72
N LEU A 22 9.46 -10.89 -7.46
CA LEU A 22 9.70 -9.88 -6.43
C LEU A 22 10.77 -8.85 -6.83
N THR A 23 11.84 -9.28 -7.50
CA THR A 23 12.88 -8.35 -7.98
C THR A 23 12.32 -7.34 -8.98
N GLY A 24 11.55 -7.80 -9.97
CA GLY A 24 10.94 -6.92 -10.97
C GLY A 24 9.91 -5.97 -10.36
N LEU A 25 9.08 -6.48 -9.44
CA LEU A 25 8.13 -5.68 -8.68
C LEU A 25 8.83 -4.60 -7.85
N GLY A 26 9.91 -4.95 -7.14
CA GLY A 26 10.69 -4.02 -6.34
C GLY A 26 11.36 -2.92 -7.17
N LEU A 27 11.95 -3.26 -8.32
CA LEU A 27 12.56 -2.26 -9.21
C LEU A 27 11.53 -1.26 -9.75
N ALA A 28 10.36 -1.75 -10.17
CA ALA A 28 9.28 -0.88 -10.64
C ALA A 28 8.76 0.04 -9.54
N LEU A 29 8.59 -0.49 -8.33
CA LEU A 29 8.18 0.27 -7.15
C LEU A 29 9.18 1.41 -6.84
N LEU A 30 10.48 1.10 -6.79
CA LEU A 30 11.51 2.11 -6.56
C LEU A 30 11.47 3.22 -7.62
N ALA A 31 11.31 2.87 -8.89
CA ALA A 31 11.18 3.83 -9.99
C ALA A 31 9.93 4.71 -9.85
N ALA A 32 8.80 4.14 -9.44
CA ALA A 32 7.57 4.89 -9.20
C ALA A 32 7.74 5.88 -8.04
N ARG A 33 8.34 5.45 -6.93
CA ARG A 33 8.60 6.31 -5.77
C ARG A 33 9.60 7.42 -6.08
N ALA A 34 10.67 7.12 -6.81
CA ALA A 34 11.65 8.11 -7.25
C ALA A 34 11.06 9.19 -8.18
N THR A 35 9.94 8.90 -8.84
CA THR A 35 9.31 9.82 -9.81
C THR A 35 7.92 10.32 -9.41
N GLY A 36 7.51 10.06 -8.16
CA GLY A 36 6.21 10.50 -7.62
C GLY A 36 4.98 9.92 -8.32
N LYS A 37 5.13 8.79 -9.04
CA LYS A 37 4.02 8.16 -9.76
C LYS A 37 3.31 7.13 -8.88
N GLY A 38 2.00 7.00 -9.10
CA GLY A 38 1.23 5.86 -8.58
C GLY A 38 1.67 4.57 -9.25
N ILE A 39 1.67 3.47 -8.49
CA ILE A 39 2.00 2.14 -8.99
C ILE A 39 1.00 1.11 -8.49
N ILE A 40 0.44 0.35 -9.42
CA ILE A 40 -0.57 -0.67 -9.17
C ILE A 40 0.06 -2.04 -9.34
N ASP A 41 -0.15 -2.92 -8.37
CA ASP A 41 0.29 -4.32 -8.38
C ASP A 41 -0.38 -5.13 -9.51
N GLY A 42 0.15 -6.30 -9.83
CA GLY A 42 -0.35 -7.16 -10.91
C GLY A 42 -1.57 -7.99 -10.55
N VAL A 43 -2.10 -8.69 -11.54
CA VAL A 43 -3.29 -9.53 -11.42
C VAL A 43 -3.05 -10.76 -10.53
N PHE A 44 -4.11 -11.28 -9.93
CA PHE A 44 -4.15 -12.60 -9.32
C PHE A 44 -5.07 -13.51 -10.14
N ASN A 45 -4.52 -14.58 -10.71
CA ASN A 45 -5.18 -15.37 -11.74
C ASN A 45 -6.22 -16.37 -11.20
N ASP A 46 -6.00 -16.95 -10.02
CA ASP A 46 -6.92 -17.95 -9.46
C ASP A 46 -8.09 -17.29 -8.75
N VAL A 47 -9.11 -16.89 -9.51
CA VAL A 47 -10.28 -16.16 -9.01
C VAL A 47 -11.12 -16.92 -7.97
N ARG A 48 -10.88 -18.22 -7.80
CA ARG A 48 -11.56 -19.06 -6.78
C ARG A 48 -10.80 -19.12 -5.46
N ASN A 49 -9.52 -18.71 -5.46
CA ASN A 49 -8.67 -18.73 -4.28
C ASN A 49 -8.65 -17.36 -3.60
N THR A 50 -9.68 -17.08 -2.81
CA THR A 50 -9.80 -15.82 -2.07
C THR A 50 -8.65 -15.61 -1.07
N GLU A 51 -8.22 -16.67 -0.39
CA GLU A 51 -7.14 -16.58 0.61
C GLU A 51 -5.81 -16.16 -0.05
N GLY A 52 -5.44 -16.79 -1.15
CA GLY A 52 -4.24 -16.43 -1.91
C GLY A 52 -4.31 -15.02 -2.48
N PHE A 53 -5.49 -14.59 -2.95
CA PHE A 53 -5.72 -13.23 -3.40
C PHE A 53 -5.50 -12.20 -2.29
N LEU A 54 -6.08 -12.42 -1.10
CA LEU A 54 -5.94 -11.53 0.05
C LEU A 54 -4.49 -11.47 0.54
N ALA A 55 -3.79 -12.61 0.57
CA ALA A 55 -2.38 -12.67 0.92
C ALA A 55 -1.50 -11.85 -0.05
N GLU A 56 -1.78 -11.91 -1.36
CA GLU A 56 -1.07 -11.08 -2.34
C GLU A 56 -1.42 -9.59 -2.23
N CYS A 57 -2.67 -9.23 -1.93
CA CYS A 57 -3.05 -7.84 -1.69
C CYS A 57 -2.30 -7.27 -0.48
N GLN A 58 -2.26 -8.03 0.61
CA GLN A 58 -1.51 -7.69 1.81
C GLN A 58 -0.01 -7.51 1.50
N GLN A 59 0.60 -8.46 0.79
CA GLN A 59 2.01 -8.34 0.37
C GLN A 59 2.23 -7.09 -0.50
N GLY A 60 1.33 -6.82 -1.45
CA GLY A 60 1.39 -5.63 -2.31
C GLY A 60 1.35 -4.33 -1.49
N ARG A 61 0.44 -4.24 -0.51
CA ARG A 61 0.37 -3.11 0.42
C ARG A 61 1.64 -2.96 1.27
N GLU A 62 2.14 -4.05 1.83
CA GLU A 62 3.35 -4.06 2.65
C GLU A 62 4.61 -3.64 1.87
N MET A 63 4.70 -4.06 0.60
CA MET A 63 5.73 -3.56 -0.31
C MET A 63 5.56 -2.07 -0.61
N GLY A 64 4.33 -1.56 -0.55
CA GLY A 64 4.01 -0.16 -0.79
C GLY A 64 3.41 0.12 -2.15
N PHE A 65 2.72 -0.84 -2.80
CA PHE A 65 1.88 -0.55 -3.96
C PHE A 65 0.64 0.28 -3.58
N ASP A 66 0.13 1.07 -4.53
CA ASP A 66 -1.02 1.97 -4.34
C ASP A 66 -2.37 1.28 -4.61
N GLY A 67 -2.36 0.01 -5.03
CA GLY A 67 -3.53 -0.78 -5.38
C GLY A 67 -3.13 -2.05 -6.14
N LYS A 68 -4.12 -2.76 -6.69
CA LYS A 68 -3.91 -3.99 -7.48
C LYS A 68 -4.83 -4.03 -8.70
N THR A 69 -4.33 -4.54 -9.83
CA THR A 69 -5.18 -4.81 -11.01
C THR A 69 -6.11 -5.99 -10.73
N LEU A 70 -7.40 -5.80 -10.95
CA LEU A 70 -8.44 -6.82 -10.70
C LEU A 70 -8.99 -7.38 -12.01
N ILE A 71 -9.33 -8.66 -12.01
CA ILE A 71 -9.86 -9.37 -13.19
C ILE A 71 -11.22 -10.02 -12.94
N HIS A 72 -11.75 -9.94 -11.72
CA HIS A 72 -13.03 -10.51 -11.34
C HIS A 72 -13.76 -9.62 -10.32
N PRO A 73 -15.10 -9.45 -10.39
CA PRO A 73 -15.85 -8.62 -9.44
C PRO A 73 -15.66 -9.02 -7.97
N GLY A 74 -15.56 -10.32 -7.69
CA GLY A 74 -15.32 -10.83 -6.32
C GLY A 74 -13.96 -10.48 -5.71
N GLN A 75 -13.08 -9.80 -6.45
CA GLN A 75 -11.80 -9.30 -5.94
C GLN A 75 -11.89 -7.85 -5.42
N VAL A 76 -12.98 -7.13 -5.74
CA VAL A 76 -13.10 -5.70 -5.46
C VAL A 76 -13.07 -5.41 -3.96
N ASP A 77 -13.92 -6.08 -3.19
CA ASP A 77 -14.05 -5.81 -1.74
C ASP A 77 -12.73 -6.09 -1.00
N GLY A 78 -12.12 -7.25 -1.26
CA GLY A 78 -10.84 -7.61 -0.64
C GLY A 78 -9.68 -6.69 -1.02
N ALA A 79 -9.64 -6.19 -2.27
CA ALA A 79 -8.65 -5.19 -2.66
C ALA A 79 -8.88 -3.85 -1.97
N ASN A 80 -10.13 -3.37 -1.94
CA ASN A 80 -10.48 -2.11 -1.30
C ASN A 80 -10.14 -2.15 0.19
N GLU A 81 -10.49 -3.24 0.89
CA GLU A 81 -10.14 -3.41 2.30
C GLU A 81 -8.62 -3.45 2.53
N ALA A 82 -7.88 -4.18 1.68
CA ALA A 82 -6.44 -4.29 1.84
C ALA A 82 -5.75 -2.92 1.67
N PHE A 83 -6.05 -2.19 0.59
CA PHE A 83 -5.32 -0.97 0.21
C PHE A 83 -5.87 0.32 0.85
N ALA A 84 -7.07 0.31 1.43
CA ALA A 84 -7.58 1.44 2.19
C ALA A 84 -6.88 1.58 3.56
N PRO A 85 -6.64 2.82 4.04
CA PRO A 85 -6.27 3.05 5.43
C PRO A 85 -7.30 2.43 6.39
N SER A 86 -6.83 1.68 7.39
CA SER A 86 -7.71 1.20 8.46
C SER A 86 -8.17 2.35 9.35
N ALA A 87 -9.29 2.17 10.04
CA ALA A 87 -9.79 3.17 10.99
C ALA A 87 -8.73 3.54 12.05
N GLN A 88 -7.99 2.55 12.56
CA GLN A 88 -6.90 2.78 13.50
C GLN A 88 -5.76 3.59 12.87
N ALA A 89 -5.37 3.29 11.62
CA ALA A 89 -4.32 4.05 10.94
C ALA A 89 -4.72 5.52 10.72
N VAL A 90 -6.00 5.79 10.48
CA VAL A 90 -6.55 7.15 10.36
C VAL A 90 -6.54 7.86 11.71
N GLU A 91 -6.97 7.20 12.79
CA GLU A 91 -6.94 7.75 14.14
C GLU A 91 -5.50 8.09 14.58
N ASP A 92 -4.58 7.14 14.41
CA ASP A 92 -3.16 7.30 14.74
C ASP A 92 -2.54 8.46 13.94
N ALA A 93 -2.87 8.58 12.65
CA ALA A 93 -2.39 9.66 11.81
C ALA A 93 -2.88 11.04 12.27
N ARG A 94 -4.16 11.16 12.65
CA ARG A 94 -4.73 12.40 13.19
C ARG A 94 -4.07 12.78 14.52
N GLY A 95 -3.93 11.84 15.44
CA GLY A 95 -3.33 12.07 16.75
C GLY A 95 -1.84 12.45 16.66
N LEU A 96 -1.09 11.79 15.79
CA LEU A 96 0.33 12.09 15.55
C LEU A 96 0.52 13.50 15.00
N ILE A 97 -0.30 13.93 14.02
CA ILE A 97 -0.21 15.27 13.45
C ILE A 97 -0.57 16.33 14.50
N ALA A 98 -1.63 16.11 15.29
CA ALA A 98 -2.01 17.03 16.36
C ALA A 98 -0.88 17.20 17.40
N ALA A 99 -0.30 16.09 17.87
CA ALA A 99 0.82 16.14 18.82
C ALA A 99 2.04 16.87 18.23
N TRP A 100 2.31 16.69 16.94
CA TRP A 100 3.39 17.40 16.25
C TRP A 100 3.14 18.91 16.15
N GLU A 101 1.92 19.33 15.84
CA GLU A 101 1.53 20.73 15.71
C GLU A 101 1.52 21.45 17.07
N GLU A 102 1.09 20.80 18.14
CA GLU A 102 1.13 21.35 19.51
C GLU A 102 2.56 21.64 19.99
N ALA A 103 3.52 20.84 19.56
CA ALA A 103 4.92 20.98 19.94
C ALA A 103 5.72 21.93 19.04
N ALA A 104 5.07 22.74 18.21
CA ALA A 104 5.68 23.60 17.20
C ALA A 104 6.96 24.32 17.72
N GLY A 105 8.11 23.82 17.26
CA GLY A 105 9.45 24.32 17.65
C GLY A 105 10.36 23.30 18.34
N ALA A 106 9.85 22.15 18.81
CA ALA A 106 10.63 21.19 19.58
C ALA A 106 11.55 20.26 18.76
N GLY A 107 11.42 20.21 17.43
CA GLY A 107 12.22 19.36 16.53
C GLY A 107 11.98 17.85 16.66
N VAL A 108 11.53 17.38 17.84
CA VAL A 108 11.19 16.00 18.18
C VAL A 108 10.01 16.00 19.14
N VAL A 109 9.05 15.09 18.93
CA VAL A 109 7.86 14.90 19.79
C VAL A 109 7.72 13.43 20.15
N THR A 110 7.10 13.11 21.28
CA THR A 110 6.72 11.73 21.61
C THR A 110 5.21 11.58 21.56
N TYR A 111 4.70 10.62 20.79
CA TYR A 111 3.28 10.27 20.71
C TYR A 111 3.12 8.75 20.91
N ASN A 112 2.22 8.32 21.80
CA ASN A 112 2.05 6.91 22.17
C ASN A 112 3.35 6.16 22.49
N GLY A 113 4.29 6.84 23.17
CA GLY A 113 5.58 6.28 23.54
C GLY A 113 6.58 6.12 22.38
N ARG A 114 6.28 6.66 21.19
CA ARG A 114 7.17 6.64 20.02
C ARG A 114 7.65 8.04 19.67
N MET A 115 8.90 8.13 19.24
CA MET A 115 9.47 9.36 18.71
C MET A 115 8.82 9.70 17.37
N VAL A 116 8.38 10.94 17.22
CA VAL A 116 7.78 11.52 16.03
C VAL A 116 8.77 12.50 15.42
N GLU A 117 8.92 12.38 14.10
CA GLU A 117 9.81 13.18 13.27
C GLU A 117 9.01 13.61 12.03
N ASN A 118 9.55 14.55 11.25
CA ASN A 118 8.85 15.07 10.07
C ASN A 118 8.44 13.97 9.07
N LEU A 119 9.25 12.91 8.91
CA LEU A 119 8.92 11.78 8.03
C LEU A 119 7.65 11.02 8.47
N HIS A 120 7.39 10.96 9.79
CA HIS A 120 6.22 10.32 10.35
C HIS A 120 4.97 11.16 10.10
N VAL A 121 5.11 12.49 10.20
CA VAL A 121 4.06 13.46 9.88
C VAL A 121 3.70 13.40 8.40
N ASP A 122 4.69 13.35 7.52
CA ASP A 122 4.45 13.24 6.07
C ASP A 122 3.75 11.94 5.70
N SER A 123 4.13 10.83 6.34
CA SER A 123 3.43 9.55 6.19
C SER A 123 1.99 9.60 6.69
N ALA A 124 1.75 10.19 7.87
CA ALA A 124 0.42 10.38 8.43
C ALA A 124 -0.46 11.24 7.52
N ARG A 125 0.06 12.35 7.00
CA ARG A 125 -0.63 13.20 6.02
C ARG A 125 -1.03 12.45 4.76
N ARG A 126 -0.13 11.59 4.24
CA ARG A 126 -0.43 10.72 3.10
C ARG A 126 -1.58 9.77 3.42
N THR A 127 -1.58 9.13 4.59
CA THR A 127 -2.66 8.24 5.03
C THR A 127 -4.01 8.97 5.05
N LEU A 128 -4.06 10.17 5.62
CA LEU A 128 -5.29 10.97 5.66
C LEU A 128 -5.75 11.42 4.27
N ALA A 129 -4.81 11.83 3.40
CA ALA A 129 -5.15 12.21 2.03
C ALA A 129 -5.81 11.06 1.25
N ILE A 130 -5.35 9.82 1.43
CA ILE A 130 -5.97 8.63 0.82
C ILE A 130 -7.36 8.40 1.41
N HIS A 131 -7.49 8.45 2.74
CA HIS A 131 -8.77 8.26 3.43
C HIS A 131 -9.82 9.28 2.98
N ASP A 132 -9.46 10.57 2.95
CA ASP A 132 -10.36 11.65 2.55
C ASP A 132 -10.78 11.52 1.08
N ALA A 133 -9.85 11.09 0.21
CA ALA A 133 -10.16 10.82 -1.20
C ALA A 133 -11.15 9.66 -1.37
N ILE A 134 -11.03 8.59 -0.57
CA ILE A 134 -11.99 7.47 -0.58
C ILE A 134 -13.35 7.93 -0.05
N ALA A 135 -13.39 8.63 1.09
CA ALA A 135 -14.62 9.11 1.70
C ALA A 135 -15.39 10.10 0.80
N ALA A 136 -14.70 10.82 -0.08
CA ALA A 136 -15.32 11.72 -1.04
C ALA A 136 -16.06 11.01 -2.19
N LEU A 137 -15.85 9.69 -2.38
CA LEU A 137 -16.50 8.91 -3.44
C LEU A 137 -17.93 8.45 -3.10
N GLY A 138 -18.38 8.63 -1.86
CA GLY A 138 -19.68 8.20 -1.35
C GLY A 138 -19.64 6.81 -0.71
#